data_AF-A0A959D1P4-F1
#
_entry.id   AF-A0A959D1P4-F1
#
_cell.length_a   1.000
_cell.length_b   1.000
_cell.length_c   1.000
_cell.angle_alpha   90.00
_cell.angle_beta   90.00
_cell.angle_gamma   90.00
#
_symmetry.space_group_name_H-M   'P 1'
#
loop_
_entity.id
_entity.type
_entity.pdbx_description
1 polymer ?
#
loop_
_entity_poly.entity_id
_entity_poly.type
_entity_poly.pdbx_seq_one_letter_code
_entity_poly.pdbx_strand_id
1 'polypeptide(L)'
;FLKMQAKLPQLREPEKAAPWLFRIAKNTIIDHYRQAANQPVAGLVAEPAGIEQEDITQEFAYCIRPFIDSLPEKYRQALLLVEIQGISQKELAERLGISYSGAKSRVQRGREMLKEALLECCHIRTDRYGNVLGYEKRE
;
A
#
# COMPACT_ATOMS: atom_id res chain seq x y z
N PHE A 1 6.66 -17.39 -7.84
CA PHE A 1 6.10 -18.56 -8.55
C PHE A 1 5.23 -19.44 -7.64
N LEU A 2 5.77 -20.09 -6.59
CA LEU A 2 4.98 -20.96 -5.69
C LEU A 2 3.75 -20.27 -5.06
N LYS A 3 3.91 -19.03 -4.57
CA LYS A 3 2.80 -18.22 -4.05
C LYS A 3 1.72 -17.90 -5.09
N MET A 4 2.06 -17.85 -6.39
CA MET A 4 1.07 -17.66 -7.46
C MET A 4 0.26 -18.93 -7.67
N GLN A 5 0.90 -20.08 -7.84
CA GLN A 5 0.19 -21.36 -8.03
C GLN A 5 -0.75 -21.67 -6.87
N ALA A 6 -0.32 -21.44 -5.63
CA ALA A 6 -1.15 -21.66 -4.45
C ALA A 6 -2.40 -20.76 -4.38
N LYS A 7 -2.34 -19.56 -4.96
CA LYS A 7 -3.44 -18.58 -4.91
C LYS A 7 -4.24 -18.50 -6.21
N LEU A 8 -3.80 -19.18 -7.27
CA LEU A 8 -4.44 -19.20 -8.58
C LEU A 8 -5.93 -19.59 -8.52
N PRO A 9 -6.37 -20.56 -7.67
CA PRO A 9 -7.79 -20.88 -7.53
C PRO A 9 -8.65 -19.74 -6.95
N GLN A 10 -8.04 -18.70 -6.41
CA GLN A 10 -8.73 -17.53 -5.83
C GLN A 10 -8.85 -16.37 -6.83
N LEU A 11 -8.29 -16.51 -8.04
CA LEU A 11 -8.42 -15.50 -9.09
C LEU A 11 -9.82 -15.61 -9.71
N ARG A 12 -10.68 -14.65 -9.35
CA ARG A 12 -12.08 -14.61 -9.81
C ARG A 12 -12.25 -14.04 -11.21
N GLU A 13 -11.31 -13.20 -11.64
CA GLU A 13 -11.34 -12.44 -12.89
C GLU A 13 -10.04 -12.72 -13.67
N PRO A 14 -10.03 -13.70 -14.60
CA PRO A 14 -8.85 -14.11 -15.35
C PRO A 14 -8.18 -12.96 -16.13
N GLU A 15 -8.97 -12.02 -16.62
CA GLU A 15 -8.53 -10.80 -17.32
C GLU A 15 -7.69 -9.87 -16.43
N LYS A 16 -7.80 -10.01 -15.10
CA LYS A 16 -7.01 -9.31 -14.09
C LYS A 16 -5.86 -10.18 -13.55
N ALA A 17 -5.40 -11.18 -14.29
CA ALA A 17 -4.25 -12.00 -13.90
C ALA A 17 -2.96 -11.17 -13.74
N ALA A 18 -2.59 -10.37 -14.75
CA ALA A 18 -1.37 -9.55 -14.70
C ALA A 18 -1.26 -8.61 -13.46
N PRO A 19 -2.25 -7.76 -13.12
CA PRO A 19 -2.18 -6.90 -11.93
C PRO A 19 -2.16 -7.71 -10.65
N TRP A 20 -2.91 -8.81 -10.61
CA TRP A 20 -2.94 -9.72 -9.48
C TRP A 20 -1.57 -10.36 -9.24
N LEU A 21 -0.86 -10.73 -10.32
CA LEU A 21 0.51 -11.23 -10.28
C LEU A 21 1.51 -10.17 -9.81
N PHE A 22 1.42 -8.95 -10.35
CA PHE A 22 2.23 -7.83 -9.88
C PHE A 22 2.04 -7.58 -8.39
N ARG A 23 0.81 -7.64 -7.90
CA ARG A 23 0.53 -7.51 -6.46
C ARG A 23 1.14 -8.64 -5.64
N ILE A 24 1.09 -9.89 -6.11
CA ILE A 24 1.73 -11.02 -5.42
C ILE A 24 3.26 -10.83 -5.40
N ALA A 25 3.86 -10.41 -6.50
CA ALA A 25 5.30 -10.15 -6.60
C ALA A 25 5.70 -9.03 -5.65
N LYS A 26 5.03 -7.87 -5.72
CA LYS A 26 5.27 -6.71 -4.85
C LYS A 26 5.17 -7.08 -3.38
N ASN A 27 4.09 -7.75 -2.98
CA ASN A 27 3.91 -8.17 -1.59
C ASN A 27 4.98 -9.17 -1.15
N THR A 28 5.44 -10.05 -2.05
CA THR A 28 6.51 -11.01 -1.74
C THR A 28 7.86 -10.33 -1.55
N ILE A 29 8.16 -9.31 -2.36
CA ILE A 29 9.37 -8.49 -2.22
C ILE A 29 9.32 -7.72 -0.89
N ILE A 30 8.20 -7.08 -0.59
CA ILE A 30 8.01 -6.36 0.69
C ILE A 30 8.14 -7.32 1.88
N ASP A 31 7.50 -8.48 1.83
CA ASP A 31 7.62 -9.51 2.89
C ASP A 31 9.08 -9.94 3.09
N HIS A 32 9.85 -10.11 2.01
CA HIS A 32 11.25 -10.50 2.05
C HIS A 32 12.12 -9.46 2.77
N TYR A 33 12.01 -8.18 2.37
CA TYR A 33 12.77 -7.10 3.00
C TYR A 33 12.32 -6.81 4.44
N ARG A 34 11.03 -6.96 4.76
CA ARG A 34 10.54 -6.84 6.14
C ARG A 34 11.13 -7.93 7.04
N GLN A 35 11.29 -9.16 6.52
CA GLN A 35 11.93 -10.25 7.26
C GLN A 35 13.44 -10.04 7.42
N ALA A 36 14.10 -9.50 6.39
CA ALA A 36 15.53 -9.17 6.45
C ALA A 36 15.83 -8.04 7.45
N ALA A 37 14.97 -7.02 7.56
CA ALA A 37 15.10 -5.93 8.52
C ALA A 37 14.96 -6.37 10.00
N ASN A 38 14.36 -7.55 10.24
CA ASN A 38 14.19 -8.13 11.58
C ASN A 38 15.27 -9.16 11.95
N GLN A 39 16.30 -9.35 11.12
CA GLN A 39 17.46 -10.18 11.45
C GLN A 39 18.65 -9.30 11.89
N PRO A 40 19.41 -9.68 12.94
CA PRO A 40 20.66 -9.01 13.27
C PRO A 40 21.63 -9.20 12.10
N VAL A 41 22.00 -8.10 11.44
CA VAL A 41 22.72 -8.12 10.17
C VAL A 41 24.19 -8.48 10.42
N ALA A 42 24.55 -9.73 10.15
CA ALA A 42 25.94 -10.10 9.88
C ALA A 42 26.19 -9.92 8.38
N GLY A 43 26.75 -8.77 8.03
CA GLY A 43 27.52 -8.49 6.81
C GLY A 43 26.90 -8.93 5.48
N LEU A 44 26.37 -7.94 4.74
CA LEU A 44 26.56 -7.73 3.29
C LEU A 44 25.59 -6.60 2.89
N VAL A 45 26.12 -5.38 2.78
CA VAL A 45 25.39 -4.24 2.27
C VAL A 45 25.26 -4.42 0.76
N ALA A 46 24.13 -4.95 0.31
CA ALA A 46 23.75 -4.84 -1.09
C ALA A 46 23.08 -3.48 -1.27
N GLU A 47 23.74 -2.57 -1.99
CA GLU A 47 23.12 -1.31 -2.40
C GLU A 47 21.91 -1.61 -3.30
N PRO A 48 20.73 -1.02 -3.01
CA PRO A 48 19.59 -1.16 -3.90
C PRO A 48 19.87 -0.37 -5.18
N ALA A 49 20.04 -1.09 -6.29
CA ALA A 49 20.07 -0.49 -7.63
C ALA A 49 18.79 0.34 -7.83
N GLY A 50 18.97 1.65 -7.94
CA GLY A 50 17.90 2.61 -8.16
C GLY A 50 17.19 2.29 -9.47
N ILE A 51 15.91 1.95 -9.36
CA ILE A 51 15.00 2.00 -10.49
C ILE A 51 14.62 3.48 -10.62
N GLU A 52 15.23 4.16 -11.57
CA GLU A 52 14.83 5.49 -12.04
C GLU A 52 13.42 5.39 -12.67
N GLN A 53 12.41 5.34 -11.81
CA GLN A 53 11.05 5.76 -12.16
C GLN A 53 10.91 7.17 -11.63
N GLU A 54 11.09 8.14 -12.54
CA GLU A 54 10.99 9.58 -12.31
C GLU A 54 9.80 9.92 -11.39
N ASP A 55 10.17 10.47 -10.22
CA ASP A 55 9.57 11.44 -9.29
C ASP A 55 8.05 11.65 -9.13
N ILE A 56 7.20 11.10 -10.00
CA ILE A 56 5.73 11.20 -9.90
C ILE A 56 5.25 10.60 -8.58
N THR A 57 5.90 9.53 -8.11
CA THR A 57 5.55 8.86 -6.85
C THR A 57 5.90 9.69 -5.62
N GLN A 58 6.98 10.48 -5.65
CA GLN A 58 7.38 11.30 -4.50
C GLN A 58 6.52 12.57 -4.42
N GLU A 59 6.34 13.29 -5.53
CA GLU A 59 5.44 14.45 -5.57
C GLU A 59 4.00 14.08 -5.20
N PHE A 60 3.48 12.97 -5.72
CA PHE A 60 2.15 12.48 -5.35
C PHE A 60 2.07 12.05 -3.89
N ALA A 61 3.15 11.52 -3.30
CA ALA A 61 3.22 11.22 -1.88
C ALA A 61 3.13 12.49 -1.00
N TYR A 62 3.76 13.59 -1.41
CA TYR A 62 3.58 14.89 -0.74
C TYR A 62 2.14 15.40 -0.87
N CYS A 63 1.50 15.21 -2.03
CA CYS A 63 0.11 15.59 -2.26
C CYS A 63 -0.88 14.79 -1.41
N ILE A 64 -0.60 13.51 -1.12
CA ILE A 64 -1.49 12.64 -0.31
C ILE A 64 -1.53 13.04 1.16
N ARG A 65 -0.44 13.58 1.72
CA ARG A 65 -0.29 13.76 3.17
C ARG A 65 -1.37 14.67 3.79
N PRO A 66 -1.72 15.84 3.22
CA PRO A 66 -2.82 16.67 3.71
C PRO A 66 -4.16 15.94 3.80
N PHE A 67 -4.47 15.06 2.83
CA PHE A 67 -5.72 14.28 2.84
C PHE A 67 -5.73 13.20 3.92
N ILE A 68 -4.58 12.59 4.20
CA ILE A 68 -4.47 11.67 5.34
C ILE A 68 -4.67 12.42 6.65
N ASP A 69 -4.08 13.62 6.76
CA ASP A 69 -4.13 14.43 7.97
C ASP A 69 -5.55 14.96 8.25
N SER A 70 -6.39 15.13 7.22
CA SER A 70 -7.80 15.52 7.35
C SER A 70 -8.73 14.36 7.76
N LEU A 71 -8.27 13.11 7.75
CA LEU A 71 -9.10 11.98 8.16
C LEU A 71 -9.32 11.98 9.68
N PRO A 72 -10.46 11.42 10.15
CA PRO A 72 -10.67 11.18 11.57
C PRO A 72 -9.55 10.33 12.17
N GLU A 73 -9.12 10.67 13.40
CA GLU A 73 -7.92 10.16 14.05
C GLU A 73 -7.74 8.63 13.93
N LYS A 74 -8.79 7.87 14.24
CA LYS A 74 -8.74 6.39 14.20
C LYS A 74 -8.45 5.79 12.82
N TYR A 75 -8.76 6.50 11.74
CA TYR A 75 -8.49 6.08 10.37
C TYR A 75 -7.13 6.58 9.90
N ARG A 76 -6.82 7.85 10.19
CA ARG A 76 -5.50 8.45 9.99
C ARG A 76 -4.39 7.59 10.61
N GLN A 77 -4.51 7.30 11.90
CA GLN A 77 -3.56 6.48 12.65
C GLN A 77 -3.40 5.09 12.04
N ALA A 78 -4.49 4.46 11.61
CA ALA A 78 -4.45 3.14 10.98
C ALA A 78 -3.69 3.16 9.63
N LEU A 79 -3.89 4.20 8.80
CA LEU A 79 -3.19 4.37 7.53
C LEU A 79 -1.71 4.70 7.74
N LEU A 80 -1.37 5.61 8.65
CA LEU A 80 0.01 5.96 8.94
C LEU A 80 0.81 4.74 9.40
N LEU A 81 0.25 3.93 10.30
CA LEU A 81 0.93 2.73 10.78
C LEU A 81 1.07 1.68 9.67
N VAL A 82 0.01 1.39 8.92
CA VAL A 82 0.03 0.27 7.97
C VAL A 82 0.67 0.62 6.63
N GLU A 83 0.35 1.78 6.05
CA GLU A 83 0.81 2.15 4.71
C GLU A 83 2.16 2.87 4.74
N ILE A 84 2.40 3.74 5.74
CA ILE A 84 3.63 4.55 5.81
C ILE A 84 4.71 3.84 6.62
N GLN A 85 4.40 3.39 7.84
CA GLN A 85 5.36 2.66 8.67
C GLN A 85 5.47 1.18 8.29
N GLY A 86 4.57 0.69 7.45
CA GLY A 86 4.64 -0.67 6.95
C GLY A 86 4.55 -1.72 8.04
N ILE A 87 3.69 -1.56 9.05
CA ILE A 87 3.35 -2.64 9.99
C ILE A 87 2.18 -3.48 9.47
N SER A 88 2.03 -4.70 9.97
CA SER A 88 0.90 -5.55 9.58
C SER A 88 -0.41 -5.08 10.23
N GLN A 89 -1.57 -5.38 9.62
CA GLN A 89 -2.88 -5.11 10.24
C GLN A 89 -3.09 -5.91 11.54
N LYS A 90 -2.38 -7.04 11.71
CA LYS A 90 -2.39 -7.84 12.94
C LYS A 90 -1.63 -7.10 14.05
N GLU A 91 -0.44 -6.60 13.73
CA GLU A 91 0.36 -5.78 14.65
C GLU A 91 -0.33 -4.45 14.99
N LEU A 92 -1.05 -3.85 14.03
CA LEU A 92 -1.92 -2.70 14.30
C LEU A 92 -2.98 -3.03 15.34
N ALA A 93 -3.61 -4.20 15.25
CA ALA A 93 -4.64 -4.65 16.19
C ALA A 93 -4.06 -4.78 17.60
N GLU A 94 -2.87 -5.39 17.72
CA GLU A 94 -2.12 -5.55 18.97
C GLU A 94 -1.73 -4.20 19.56
N ARG A 95 -1.14 -3.29 18.76
CA ARG A 95 -0.71 -1.95 19.21
C ARG A 95 -1.88 -1.08 19.68
N LEU A 96 -3.04 -1.19 19.03
CA LEU A 96 -4.21 -0.37 19.36
C LEU A 96 -5.17 -1.04 20.36
N GLY A 97 -4.88 -2.26 20.81
CA GLY A 97 -5.76 -3.00 21.73
C GLY A 97 -7.15 -3.28 21.15
N ILE A 98 -7.25 -3.52 19.83
CA ILE A 98 -8.53 -3.78 19.13
C ILE A 98 -8.53 -5.16 18.47
N SER A 99 -9.71 -5.63 18.05
CA SER A 99 -9.80 -6.88 17.29
C SER A 99 -9.13 -6.74 15.91
N TYR A 100 -8.63 -7.86 15.36
CA TYR A 100 -8.08 -7.89 14.01
C TYR A 100 -9.11 -7.44 12.95
N SER A 101 -10.38 -7.82 13.11
CA SER A 101 -11.47 -7.36 12.25
C SER A 101 -11.68 -5.84 12.38
N GLY A 102 -11.54 -5.28 13.58
CA GLY A 102 -11.57 -3.84 13.84
C GLY A 102 -10.44 -3.10 13.16
N ALA A 103 -9.20 -3.60 13.26
CA ALA A 103 -8.04 -3.05 12.58
C ALA A 103 -8.22 -3.07 11.06
N LYS A 104 -8.65 -4.20 10.49
CA LYS A 104 -8.96 -4.33 9.06
C LYS A 104 -10.03 -3.33 8.61
N SER A 105 -11.10 -3.17 9.40
CA SER A 105 -12.18 -2.21 9.09
C SER A 105 -11.69 -0.77 9.13
N ARG A 106 -10.82 -0.40 10.08
CA ARG A 106 -10.24 0.95 10.16
C ARG A 106 -9.36 1.25 8.96
N VAL A 107 -8.50 0.32 8.55
CA VAL A 107 -7.65 0.50 7.37
C VAL A 107 -8.50 0.60 6.11
N GLN A 108 -9.49 -0.28 5.94
CA GLN A 108 -10.35 -0.26 4.77
C GLN A 108 -11.13 1.05 4.65
N ARG A 109 -11.79 1.50 5.73
CA ARG A 109 -12.51 2.78 5.73
C ARG A 109 -11.57 3.97 5.53
N GLY A 110 -10.38 3.95 6.12
CA GLY A 110 -9.37 4.98 5.88
C GLY A 110 -9.01 5.09 4.39
N ARG A 111 -8.82 3.95 3.70
CA ARG A 111 -8.53 3.93 2.26
C ARG A 111 -9.69 4.47 1.43
N GLU A 112 -10.93 4.13 1.79
CA GLU A 112 -12.13 4.64 1.12
C GLU A 112 -12.24 6.16 1.25
N MET A 113 -12.10 6.68 2.47
CA MET A 113 -12.15 8.14 2.71
C MET A 113 -11.00 8.88 2.00
N LEU A 114 -9.79 8.32 2.03
CA LEU A 114 -8.65 8.91 1.32
C LEU A 114 -8.89 8.94 -0.19
N LYS A 115 -9.44 7.85 -0.75
CA LYS A 115 -9.79 7.78 -2.17
C LYS A 115 -10.84 8.83 -2.53
N GLU A 116 -11.90 8.97 -1.73
CA GLU A 116 -12.94 9.98 -1.96
C GLU A 116 -12.36 11.39 -1.97
N ALA A 117 -11.59 11.75 -0.93
CA ALA A 117 -10.97 13.07 -0.83
C ALA A 117 -10.02 13.37 -2.00
N LEU A 118 -9.27 12.37 -2.47
CA LEU A 118 -8.38 12.50 -3.62
C LEU A 118 -9.16 12.69 -4.94
N LEU A 119 -10.28 11.99 -5.12
CA LEU A 119 -11.11 12.10 -6.33
C LEU A 119 -11.94 13.39 -6.37
N GLU A 120 -12.21 13.99 -5.21
CA GLU A 120 -12.79 15.34 -5.13
C GLU A 120 -11.81 16.40 -5.61
N CYS A 121 -10.54 16.32 -5.20
CA CYS A 121 -9.51 17.31 -5.53
C CYS A 121 -8.87 17.09 -6.90
N CYS A 122 -8.71 15.85 -7.34
CA CYS A 122 -7.89 15.50 -8.51
C CYS A 122 -8.62 14.54 -9.46
N HIS A 123 -8.46 14.78 -10.76
CA HIS A 123 -8.67 13.76 -11.78
C HIS A 123 -7.46 12.83 -11.80
N ILE A 124 -7.59 11.67 -11.16
CA ILE A 124 -6.53 10.66 -11.11
C ILE A 124 -6.72 9.69 -12.27
N ARG A 125 -5.73 9.61 -13.15
CA ARG A 125 -5.68 8.62 -14.22
C ARG A 125 -4.99 7.37 -13.72
N THR A 126 -5.65 6.23 -13.84
CA THR A 126 -5.09 4.93 -13.47
C THR A 126 -5.03 3.99 -14.66
N ASP A 127 -4.05 3.09 -14.68
CA ASP A 127 -4.06 1.98 -15.63
C ASP A 127 -5.11 0.92 -15.24
N ARG A 128 -5.25 -0.12 -16.06
CA ARG A 128 -6.12 -1.28 -15.79
C ARG A 128 -5.70 -2.09 -14.54
N TYR A 129 -4.57 -1.75 -13.93
CA TYR A 129 -3.98 -2.38 -12.76
C TYR A 129 -4.12 -1.55 -11.49
N GLY A 130 -4.66 -0.32 -11.61
CA GLY A 130 -4.83 0.62 -10.51
C GLY A 130 -3.56 1.39 -10.15
N ASN A 131 -2.52 1.36 -10.99
CA ASN A 131 -1.35 2.22 -10.83
C ASN A 131 -1.71 3.63 -11.29
N VAL A 132 -1.25 4.64 -10.55
CA VAL A 132 -1.44 6.05 -10.91
C VAL A 132 -0.52 6.37 -12.09
N LEU A 133 -1.13 6.72 -13.23
CA LEU A 133 -0.44 7.16 -14.45
C LEU A 133 -0.25 8.68 -14.50
N GLY A 134 -1.04 9.42 -13.73
CA GLY A 134 -0.98 10.88 -13.64
C GLY A 134 -2.15 11.42 -12.82
N TYR A 135 -2.04 12.68 -12.39
CA TYR A 135 -3.12 13.39 -11.71
C TYR A 135 -3.19 14.83 -12.22
N GLU A 136 -4.41 15.33 -12.40
CA GLU A 136 -4.68 16.74 -12.72
C GLU A 136 -5.59 17.30 -11.63
N LYS A 137 -5.30 18.50 -11.13
CA LYS A 137 -6.17 19.15 -10.14
C LYS A 137 -7.49 19.54 -10.80
N ARG A 138 -8.62 19.25 -10.16
CA ARG A 138 -9.92 19.77 -10.59
C ARG A 138 -9.96 21.28 -10.33
N GLU A 139 -10.30 22.06 -11.36
CA GLU A 139 -10.58 23.50 -11.25
C GLU A 139 -11.82 23.79 -10.39
#